data_AF-A0A1H9ZCS6-F1
#
_entry.id   AF-A0A1H9ZCS6-F1
#
_cell.length_a   1.000
_cell.length_b   1.000
_cell.length_c   1.000
_cell.angle_alpha   90.00
_cell.angle_beta   90.00
_cell.angle_gamma   90.00
#
_symmetry.space_group_name_H-M   'P 1'
#
loop_
_entity.id
_entity.type
_entity.pdbx_description
1 polymer ?
#
loop_
_entity_poly.entity_id
_entity_poly.type
_entity_poly.pdbx_seq_one_letter_code
_entity_poly.pdbx_strand_id
1 'polypeptide(L)'
;MNKFATWFIGSVVLALMGLIIVLNVEDWARLNGELNRSVLLTGSLFVFSVVILSIFCLIKANGERIKTKILLSLFTAFFPVVVFVMNGFLFTIYFIGK
;
A
#
# COMPACT_ATOMS: atom_id res chain seq x y z
N MET A 1 -7.40 -0.48 23.97
CA MET A 1 -7.95 -0.52 22.59
C MET A 1 -8.23 -1.96 22.22
N ASN A 2 -9.37 -2.27 21.58
CA ASN A 2 -9.70 -3.64 21.14
C ASN A 2 -8.65 -4.13 20.13
N LYS A 3 -8.23 -5.41 20.20
CA LYS A 3 -7.28 -6.01 19.25
C LYS A 3 -7.70 -5.77 17.79
N PHE A 4 -9.00 -5.88 17.49
CA PHE A 4 -9.53 -5.55 16.17
C PHE A 4 -9.15 -4.12 15.73
N ALA A 5 -9.45 -3.13 16.59
CA ALA A 5 -9.21 -1.72 16.27
C ALA A 5 -7.72 -1.42 16.05
N THR A 6 -6.83 -2.03 16.84
CA THR A 6 -5.38 -1.85 16.66
C THR A 6 -4.91 -2.33 15.30
N TRP A 7 -5.29 -3.54 14.89
CA TRP A 7 -4.89 -4.10 13.60
C TRP A 7 -5.60 -3.41 12.42
N PHE A 8 -6.85 -3.03 12.59
CA PHE A 8 -7.63 -2.33 11.58
C PHE A 8 -7.07 -0.92 11.31
N ILE A 9 -6.85 -0.12 12.35
CA ILE A 9 -6.25 1.22 12.21
C ILE A 9 -4.84 1.11 11.62
N GLY A 10 -4.04 0.14 12.08
CA GLY A 10 -2.71 -0.10 11.53
C GLY A 10 -2.75 -0.36 10.02
N SER A 11 -3.71 -1.18 9.55
CA SER A 11 -3.90 -1.40 8.12
C SER A 11 -4.26 -0.13 7.35
N VAL A 12 -5.20 0.66 7.87
CA VAL A 12 -5.64 1.92 7.23
C VAL A 12 -4.48 2.90 7.11
N VAL A 13 -3.73 3.11 8.19
CA VAL A 13 -2.57 4.02 8.21
C VAL A 13 -1.52 3.57 7.19
N LEU A 14 -1.20 2.27 7.14
CA LEU A 14 -0.27 1.73 6.16
C LEU A 14 -0.77 1.91 4.72
N ALA A 15 -2.06 1.66 4.46
CA ALA A 15 -2.63 1.86 3.13
C ALA A 15 -2.56 3.34 2.69
N LEU A 16 -2.85 4.28 3.59
CA LEU A 16 -2.73 5.71 3.33
C LEU A 16 -1.28 6.14 3.10
N MET A 17 -0.32 5.62 3.87
CA MET A 17 1.10 5.85 3.62
C MET A 17 1.52 5.34 2.24
N GLY A 18 1.09 4.11 1.88
CA GLY A 18 1.35 3.55 0.56
C GLY A 18 0.77 4.41 -0.56
N LEU A 19 -0.44 4.93 -0.38
CA LEU A 19 -1.10 5.83 -1.34
C LEU A 19 -0.32 7.13 -1.53
N ILE A 20 0.09 7.79 -0.44
CA ILE A 20 0.88 9.02 -0.50
C ILE A 20 2.16 8.77 -1.28
N ILE A 21 2.86 7.68 -0.98
CA ILE A 21 4.13 7.38 -1.64
C ILE A 21 3.91 7.08 -3.13
N VAL A 22 2.95 6.23 -3.49
CA VAL A 22 2.65 5.91 -4.90
C VAL A 22 2.35 7.15 -5.72
N LEU A 23 1.60 8.10 -5.16
CA LEU A 23 1.22 9.32 -5.88
C LEU A 23 2.40 10.28 -6.09
N ASN A 24 3.45 10.21 -5.25
CA ASN A 24 4.55 11.18 -5.26
C ASN A 24 5.91 10.57 -5.65
N VAL A 25 6.03 9.24 -5.74
CA VAL A 25 7.32 8.56 -5.94
C VAL A 25 7.97 8.92 -7.27
N GLU A 26 7.17 9.18 -8.30
CA GLU A 26 7.68 9.63 -9.61
C GLU A 26 8.28 11.05 -9.50
N ASP A 27 7.57 11.98 -8.86
CA ASP A 27 8.06 13.34 -8.65
C ASP A 27 9.33 13.36 -7.80
N TRP A 28 9.38 12.54 -6.76
CA TRP A 28 10.58 12.35 -5.94
C TRP A 28 11.74 11.77 -6.76
N ALA A 29 11.46 10.82 -7.65
CA ALA A 29 12.47 10.27 -8.54
C ALA A 29 12.98 11.29 -9.58
N ARG A 30 12.24 12.38 -9.83
CA ARG A 30 12.60 13.45 -10.77
C ARG A 30 13.05 14.77 -10.11
N LEU A 31 13.32 14.78 -8.81
CA LEU A 31 13.73 16.01 -8.09
C LEU A 31 14.93 16.73 -8.72
N ASN A 32 15.84 16.01 -9.38
CA ASN A 32 17.01 16.57 -10.05
C ASN A 32 16.80 16.85 -11.56
N GLY A 33 15.55 16.81 -12.05
CA GLY A 33 15.21 16.95 -13.47
C GLY A 33 15.38 15.66 -14.29
N GLU A 34 16.34 14.80 -13.93
CA GLU A 34 16.50 13.46 -14.50
C GLU A 34 15.80 12.39 -13.67
N LEU A 35 15.29 11.34 -14.34
CA LEU A 35 14.64 10.22 -13.66
C LEU A 35 15.67 9.32 -12.97
N ASN A 36 15.74 9.40 -11.64
CA ASN A 36 16.54 8.50 -10.82
C ASN A 36 15.81 7.15 -10.64
N ARG A 37 16.16 6.19 -11.49
CA ARG A 37 15.59 4.83 -11.46
C ARG A 37 15.80 4.11 -10.13
N SER A 38 16.89 4.38 -9.42
CA SER A 38 17.17 3.75 -8.11
C SER A 38 16.16 4.22 -7.05
N VAL A 39 15.87 5.52 -7.01
CA VAL A 39 14.86 6.09 -6.10
C VAL A 39 13.47 5.53 -6.42
N LEU A 40 13.12 5.48 -7.71
CA LEU A 40 11.84 4.93 -8.15
C LEU A 40 11.70 3.44 -7.77
N LEU A 41 12.76 2.65 -7.94
CA LEU A 41 12.78 1.24 -7.58
C LEU A 41 12.62 1.04 -6.08
N THR A 42 13.42 1.74 -5.27
CA THR A 42 13.34 1.66 -3.81
C THR A 42 11.97 2.10 -3.31
N GLY A 43 11.42 3.19 -3.84
CA GLY A 43 10.08 3.66 -3.49
C GLY A 43 8.99 2.65 -3.84
N SER A 44 9.05 2.05 -5.03
CA SER A 44 8.08 1.04 -5.46
C SER A 44 8.17 -0.25 -4.63
N LEU A 45 9.37 -0.74 -4.32
CA LEU A 45 9.55 -1.90 -3.43
C LEU A 45 9.07 -1.62 -2.00
N PHE A 46 9.31 -0.40 -1.52
CA PHE A 46 8.82 0.03 -0.21
C PHE A 46 7.29 0.03 -0.17
N VAL A 47 6.63 0.60 -1.19
CA VAL A 47 5.15 0.56 -1.30
C VAL A 47 4.63 -0.87 -1.27
N PHE A 48 5.21 -1.79 -2.06
CA PHE A 48 4.77 -3.19 -2.03
C PHE A 48 4.86 -3.78 -0.63
N SER A 49 5.94 -3.51 0.09
CA SER A 49 6.14 -3.97 1.46
C SER A 49 5.08 -3.41 2.41
N VAL A 50 4.77 -2.11 2.30
CA VAL A 50 3.73 -1.44 3.09
C VAL A 50 2.35 -2.01 2.80
N VAL A 51 2.02 -2.26 1.53
CA VAL A 51 0.75 -2.86 1.11
C VAL A 51 0.61 -4.27 1.66
N ILE A 52 1.65 -5.11 1.56
CA ILE A 52 1.64 -6.47 2.11
C ILE A 52 1.39 -6.43 3.62
N LEU A 53 2.05 -5.51 4.33
CA LEU A 53 1.85 -5.33 5.77
C LEU A 53 0.44 -4.84 6.11
N SER A 54 -0.11 -3.93 5.29
CA SER A 54 -1.49 -3.46 5.43
C SER A 54 -2.50 -4.60 5.29
N ILE A 55 -2.33 -5.47 4.30
CA ILE A 55 -3.17 -6.65 4.08
C ILE A 55 -3.02 -7.63 5.25
N PHE A 56 -1.80 -7.88 5.72
CA PHE A 56 -1.54 -8.73 6.87
C PHE A 56 -2.25 -8.22 8.14
N CYS A 57 -2.22 -6.91 8.39
CA CYS A 57 -2.94 -6.27 9.48
C CYS A 57 -4.46 -6.48 9.36
N LEU A 58 -5.04 -6.32 8.16
CA LEU A 58 -6.46 -6.62 7.90
C LEU A 58 -6.81 -8.08 8.20
N ILE A 59 -5.98 -9.03 7.75
CA ILE A 59 -6.19 -10.46 8.04
C ILE A 59 -6.19 -10.70 9.55
N LYS A 60 -5.21 -10.13 10.26
CA LYS A 60 -5.09 -10.29 11.71
C LYS A 60 -6.22 -9.62 12.49
N ALA A 61 -6.74 -8.48 12.01
CA ALA A 61 -7.92 -7.83 12.58
C ALA A 61 -9.14 -8.77 12.57
N ASN A 62 -9.28 -9.59 11.52
CA ASN A 62 -10.42 -10.49 11.33
C ASN A 62 -10.28 -11.88 11.98
N GLY A 63 -9.34 -12.07 12.90
CA GLY A 63 -9.13 -13.37 13.58
C GLY A 63 -10.37 -13.93 14.29
N GLU A 64 -11.22 -13.07 14.86
CA GLU A 64 -12.46 -13.47 15.55
C GLU A 64 -13.65 -13.75 14.61
N ARG A 65 -13.48 -13.55 13.29
CA ARG A 65 -14.47 -13.82 12.22
C ARG A 65 -15.89 -13.27 12.46
N ILE A 66 -16.02 -12.11 13.10
CA ILE A 66 -17.33 -11.45 13.30
C ILE A 66 -17.80 -10.81 12.00
N LYS A 67 -18.99 -11.18 11.51
CA LYS A 67 -19.54 -10.77 10.19
C LYS A 67 -19.45 -9.27 9.93
N THR A 68 -19.83 -8.44 10.89
CA THR A 68 -19.80 -6.96 10.76
C THR A 68 -18.38 -6.42 10.60
N LYS A 69 -17.40 -6.98 11.33
CA LYS A 69 -15.98 -6.60 11.25
C LYS A 69 -15.35 -7.01 9.92
N ILE A 70 -15.77 -8.16 9.38
CA ILE A 70 -15.35 -8.66 8.07
C ILE A 70 -15.84 -7.73 6.96
N LEU A 71 -17.12 -7.33 6.99
CA LEU A 71 -17.67 -6.43 5.98
C LEU A 71 -16.90 -5.10 5.94
N LEU A 72 -16.65 -4.50 7.11
CA LEU A 72 -15.89 -3.24 7.21
C LEU A 72 -14.45 -3.42 6.68
N SER A 73 -13.82 -4.53 7.02
CA SER A 73 -12.47 -4.87 6.55
C SER A 73 -12.41 -5.09 5.05
N LEU A 74 -13.46 -5.66 4.45
CA LEU A 74 -13.56 -5.87 3.01
C LEU A 74 -13.59 -4.52 2.27
N PHE A 75 -14.41 -3.58 2.72
CA PHE A 75 -14.43 -2.22 2.17
C PHE A 75 -13.07 -1.54 2.31
N THR A 76 -12.42 -1.72 3.46
CA THR A 76 -11.12 -1.11 3.74
C THR A 76 -9.99 -1.74 2.93
N ALA A 77 -10.09 -3.03 2.59
CA ALA A 77 -9.12 -3.72 1.75
C ALA A 77 -9.05 -3.16 0.32
N PHE A 78 -10.06 -2.40 -0.11
CA PHE A 78 -10.03 -1.71 -1.39
C PHE A 78 -8.85 -0.73 -1.50
N PHE A 79 -8.51 -0.03 -0.41
CA PHE A 79 -7.40 0.93 -0.39
C PHE A 79 -6.04 0.28 -0.70
N PRO A 80 -5.55 -0.72 0.07
CA PRO A 80 -4.28 -1.36 -0.23
C PRO A 80 -4.27 -2.05 -1.60
N VAL A 81 -5.41 -2.57 -2.07
CA VAL A 81 -5.52 -3.16 -3.42
C VAL A 81 -5.34 -2.10 -4.51
N VAL A 82 -5.98 -0.94 -4.39
CA VAL A 82 -5.79 0.17 -5.35
C VAL A 82 -4.32 0.62 -5.37
N VAL A 83 -3.72 0.79 -4.19
CA VAL A 83 -2.29 1.16 -4.08
C VAL A 83 -1.39 0.11 -4.73
N PHE A 84 -1.69 -1.18 -4.53
CA PHE A 84 -0.97 -2.28 -5.18
C PHE A 84 -1.01 -2.17 -6.70
N VAL A 85 -2.20 -1.96 -7.26
CA VAL A 85 -2.42 -1.88 -8.71
C VAL A 85 -1.70 -0.67 -9.29
N MET A 86 -1.85 0.51 -8.67
CA MET A 86 -1.17 1.73 -9.12
C MET A 86 0.36 1.59 -9.08
N ASN A 87 0.90 1.04 -7.99
CA ASN A 87 2.33 0.78 -7.88
C ASN A 87 2.81 -0.27 -8.89
N GLY A 88 1.98 -1.29 -9.15
CA GLY A 88 2.23 -2.29 -10.18
C GLY A 88 2.34 -1.68 -11.57
N PHE A 89 1.41 -0.79 -11.95
CA PHE A 89 1.50 -0.06 -13.21
C PHE A 89 2.78 0.76 -13.31
N LEU A 90 3.11 1.52 -12.26
CA LEU A 90 4.37 2.27 -12.17
C LEU A 90 5.58 1.36 -12.40
N PHE A 91 5.63 0.23 -11.69
CA PHE A 91 6.72 -0.72 -11.79
C PHE A 91 6.84 -1.31 -13.20
N THR A 92 5.71 -1.72 -13.80
CA THR A 92 5.69 -2.29 -15.15
C THR A 92 6.16 -1.29 -16.20
N ILE A 93 5.67 -0.05 -16.17
CA ILE A 93 6.01 0.99 -17.15
C ILE A 93 7.51 1.29 -17.12
N TYR A 94 8.10 1.43 -15.92
CA TYR A 94 9.47 1.91 -15.80
C TYR A 94 10.54 0.80 -15.83
N PHE A 95 10.19 -0.44 -15.49
CA PHE A 95 11.17 -1.53 -15.34
C PHE A 95 10.94 -2.74 -16.25
N ILE A 96 9.70 -3.02 -16.70
CA ILE A 96 9.40 -4.20 -17.53
C ILE A 96 9.14 -3.83 -18.99
N GLY A 97 8.45 -2.72 -19.24
CA GLY A 97 8.01 -2.29 -20.58
C GLY A 97 9.13 -1.77 -21.50
N LYS A 98 10.35 -2.31 -21.38
CA LYS A 98 11.48 -2.03 -22.27
C LYS A 98 11.70 -3.18 -23.24
#